data_AF-A0A8X6VC46-F1
#
_entry.id   AF-A0A8X6VC46-F1
#
_cell.length_a   1.000
_cell.length_b   1.000
_cell.length_c   1.000
_cell.angle_alpha   90.00
_cell.angle_beta   90.00
_cell.angle_gamma   90.00
#
_symmetry.space_group_name_H-M   'P 1'
#
loop_
_entity.id
_entity.type
_entity.pdbx_description
1 polymer ?
#
loop_
_entity_poly.entity_id
_entity_poly.type
_entity_poly.pdbx_seq_one_letter_code
_entity_poly.pdbx_strand_id
1 'polypeptide(L)'
;MTLRRFRRQYEQLSQFERGRIISMMEAGWSARRVARQLGRSDCVVRRCWNQWIREMSFTRRPGSGRPRQTSHREDCHIVRNARVQPTASSGTVQAHITPSLGAPVSS
;
A
#
# COMPACT_ATOMS: atom_id res chain seq x y z
N MET A 1 -12.49 -2.41 -34.98
CA MET A 1 -11.76 -1.30 -34.33
C MET A 1 -11.30 -1.75 -32.95
N THR A 2 -10.01 -1.98 -32.74
CA THR A 2 -9.45 -2.38 -31.43
C THR A 2 -9.17 -1.14 -30.59
N LEU A 3 -9.93 -0.94 -29.52
CA LEU A 3 -9.66 0.09 -28.52
C LEU A 3 -8.38 -0.29 -27.76
N ARG A 4 -7.24 0.17 -28.24
CA ARG A 4 -5.95 0.06 -27.56
C ARG A 4 -6.04 0.89 -26.28
N ARG A 5 -6.43 0.25 -25.16
CA ARG A 5 -6.39 0.88 -23.84
C ARG A 5 -4.95 1.33 -23.60
N PHE A 6 -4.69 2.63 -23.75
CA PHE A 6 -3.50 3.25 -23.20
C PHE A 6 -3.55 3.01 -21.69
N ARG A 7 -2.86 1.97 -21.22
CA ARG A 7 -2.52 1.87 -19.80
C ARG A 7 -1.74 3.15 -19.50
N ARG A 8 -2.37 4.10 -18.80
CA ARG A 8 -1.64 5.23 -18.24
C ARG A 8 -0.54 4.61 -17.38
N GLN A 9 0.72 4.79 -17.80
CA GLN A 9 1.85 4.40 -16.98
C GLN A 9 1.73 5.20 -15.69
N TYR A 10 1.48 4.51 -14.58
CA TYR A 10 1.47 5.13 -13.26
C TYR A 10 2.91 5.35 -12.84
N GLU A 11 3.51 6.39 -13.40
CA GLU A 11 4.84 6.81 -13.01
C GLU A 11 4.77 7.43 -11.61
N GLN A 12 5.59 6.91 -10.71
CA GLN A 12 5.67 7.42 -9.34
C GLN A 12 6.44 8.73 -9.33
N LEU A 13 5.93 9.70 -8.57
CA LEU A 13 6.68 10.92 -8.25
C LEU A 13 7.98 10.54 -7.52
N SER A 14 9.11 10.95 -8.08
CA SER A 14 10.40 10.87 -7.39
C SER A 14 10.42 11.75 -6.15
N GLN A 15 11.26 11.42 -5.16
CA GLN A 15 11.41 12.29 -3.97
C GLN A 15 11.86 13.70 -4.35
N PHE A 16 12.70 13.82 -5.38
CA PHE A 16 13.15 15.11 -5.89
C PHE A 16 12.00 15.95 -6.47
N GLU A 17 11.12 15.36 -7.30
CA GLU A 17 9.94 16.06 -7.80
C GLU A 17 8.99 16.49 -6.67
N ARG A 18 8.82 15.66 -5.63
CA ARG A 18 8.02 16.03 -4.47
C ARG A 18 8.59 17.24 -3.73
N GLY A 19 9.90 17.27 -3.52
CA GLY A 19 10.59 18.43 -2.93
C GLY A 19 10.39 19.70 -3.76
N ARG A 20 10.49 19.59 -5.09
CA ARG A 20 10.21 20.72 -6.02
C ARG A 20 8.76 21.19 -5.97
N ILE A 21 7.80 20.27 -5.84
CA ILE A 21 6.39 20.62 -5.69
C ILE A 21 6.19 21.42 -4.41
N ILE A 22 6.74 20.94 -3.29
CA ILE A 22 6.60 21.60 -1.98
C ILE A 22 7.22 22.99 -2.01
N SER A 23 8.45 23.13 -2.48
CA SER A 23 9.13 24.44 -2.51
C SER A 23 8.41 25.47 -3.38
N MET A 24 7.86 25.06 -4.54
CA MET A 24 7.08 25.96 -5.39
C MET A 24 5.74 26.34 -4.75
N MET A 25 5.07 25.39 -4.09
CA MET A 25 3.81 25.64 -3.39
C MET A 25 4.01 26.56 -2.18
N GLU A 26 5.10 26.39 -1.42
CA GLU A 26 5.49 27.29 -0.32
C GLU A 26 5.82 28.70 -0.82
N ALA A 27 6.41 28.83 -2.02
CA ALA A 27 6.62 30.10 -2.69
C ALA A 27 5.32 30.76 -3.23
N GLY A 28 4.15 30.22 -2.91
CA GLY A 28 2.84 30.78 -3.27
C GLY A 28 2.39 30.47 -4.69
N TRP A 29 3.01 29.52 -5.38
CA TRP A 29 2.58 29.16 -6.74
C TRP A 29 1.27 28.36 -6.71
N SER A 30 0.41 28.60 -7.70
CA SER A 30 -0.79 27.79 -7.86
C SER A 30 -0.45 26.37 -8.31
N ALA A 31 -1.19 25.37 -7.80
CA ALA A 31 -0.99 23.97 -8.15
C ALA A 31 -1.02 23.72 -9.67
N ARG A 32 -1.86 24.46 -10.40
CA ARG A 32 -1.94 24.38 -11.87
C ARG A 32 -0.66 24.87 -12.56
N ARG A 33 -0.04 25.92 -12.04
CA ARG A 33 1.24 26.45 -12.56
C ARG A 33 2.37 25.45 -12.30
N VAL A 34 2.43 24.88 -11.09
CA VAL A 34 3.40 23.85 -10.72
C VAL A 34 3.24 22.59 -11.58
N ALA A 35 2.00 22.15 -11.80
CA ALA A 35 1.68 21.00 -12.63
C ALA A 35 2.18 21.15 -14.07
N ARG A 36 1.93 22.33 -14.69
CA ARG A 36 2.45 22.66 -16.02
C ARG A 36 3.98 22.68 -16.06
N GLN A 37 4.61 23.26 -15.05
CA GLN A 37 6.08 23.35 -14.96
C GLN A 37 6.75 21.99 -14.87
N LEU A 38 6.11 21.02 -14.19
CA LEU A 38 6.66 19.69 -13.96
C LEU A 38 6.12 18.63 -14.93
N GLY A 39 5.26 19.00 -15.89
CA GLY A 39 4.62 18.04 -16.80
C GLY A 39 3.73 17.01 -16.09
N ARG A 40 3.23 17.34 -14.89
CA ARG A 40 2.36 16.46 -14.08
C ARG A 40 0.93 16.98 -14.06
N SER A 41 0.00 16.18 -13.56
CA SER A 41 -1.39 16.63 -13.39
C SER A 41 -1.57 17.46 -12.12
N ASP A 42 -2.52 18.40 -12.15
CA ASP A 42 -2.89 19.23 -10.99
C ASP A 42 -3.30 18.38 -9.77
N CYS A 43 -3.95 17.24 -10.00
CA CYS A 43 -4.35 16.33 -8.92
C CYS A 43 -3.16 15.68 -8.20
N VAL A 44 -2.06 15.42 -8.92
CA VAL A 44 -0.84 14.86 -8.35
C VAL A 44 -0.14 15.91 -7.48
N VAL A 45 -0.07 17.15 -7.94
CA VAL A 45 0.48 18.29 -7.17
C VAL A 45 -0.32 18.53 -5.90
N ARG A 46 -1.66 18.64 -6.00
CA ARG A 46 -2.54 18.82 -4.82
C ARG A 46 -2.43 17.67 -3.83
N ARG A 47 -2.33 16.42 -4.31
CA ARG A 47 -2.17 15.26 -3.43
C ARG A 47 -0.84 15.30 -2.67
N CYS A 48 0.24 15.66 -3.35
CA CYS A 48 1.56 15.84 -2.73
C CYS A 48 1.54 16.95 -1.67
N TRP A 49 0.94 18.10 -2.00
CA TRP A 49 0.79 19.22 -1.06
C TRP A 49 -0.04 18.86 0.16
N ASN A 50 -1.18 18.19 -0.03
CA ASN A 50 -2.02 17.75 1.08
C ASN A 50 -1.32 16.72 1.98
N GLN A 51 -0.45 15.87 1.43
CA GLN A 51 0.39 14.97 2.23
C GLN A 51 1.36 15.78 3.09
N TRP A 52 2.05 16.77 2.49
CA TRP A 52 2.96 17.66 3.20
C TRP A 52 2.29 18.39 4.36
N ILE A 53 1.14 19.03 4.12
CA ILE A 53 0.39 19.76 5.17
C ILE A 53 -0.05 18.85 6.32
N ARG A 54 -0.34 17.57 6.05
CA ARG A 54 -0.84 16.63 7.08
C ARG A 54 0.27 15.97 7.89
N GLU A 55 1.40 15.66 7.25
CA GLU A 55 2.43 14.78 7.81
C GLU A 55 3.79 15.46 7.97
N MET A 56 3.98 16.65 7.38
CA MET A 56 5.27 17.32 7.21
C MET A 56 6.33 16.39 6.57
N SER A 57 5.87 15.47 5.72
CA SER A 57 6.70 14.48 5.07
C SER A 57 6.35 14.32 3.60
N PHE A 58 7.39 14.23 2.78
CA PHE A 58 7.28 13.90 1.36
C PHE A 58 7.65 12.44 1.08
N THR A 59 8.01 11.66 2.10
CA THR A 59 8.32 10.24 1.92
C THR A 59 7.06 9.44 1.60
N ARG A 60 7.23 8.40 0.80
CA ARG A 60 6.14 7.48 0.49
C ARG A 60 5.84 6.67 1.74
N ARG A 61 4.56 6.63 2.14
CA ARG A 61 4.12 5.70 3.17
C ARG A 61 4.36 4.24 2.72
N PRO A 62 4.90 3.37 3.59
CA PRO A 62 4.91 1.94 3.31
C PRO A 62 3.49 1.47 3.06
N GLY A 63 3.32 0.45 2.21
CA GLY A 63 2.00 -0.11 1.95
C GLY A 63 1.37 -0.58 3.25
N SER A 64 0.20 -0.06 3.61
CA SER A 64 -0.57 -0.46 4.78
C SER A 64 -1.37 -1.74 4.48
N GLY A 65 -0.69 -2.78 4.00
CA GLY A 65 -1.31 -4.08 3.80
C GLY A 65 -1.76 -4.71 5.12
N ARG A 66 -2.64 -5.70 5.06
CA ARG A 66 -3.02 -6.47 6.25
C ARG A 66 -1.77 -7.14 6.83
N PRO A 67 -1.43 -6.92 8.11
CA PRO A 67 -0.34 -7.63 8.76
C PRO A 67 -0.54 -9.14 8.64
N ARG A 68 0.53 -9.89 8.39
CA ARG A 68 0.48 -11.36 8.44
C ARG A 68 0.10 -11.78 9.86
N GLN A 69 -1.00 -12.53 9.97
CA GLN A 69 -1.44 -13.12 11.23
C GLN A 69 -0.85 -14.50 11.45
N THR A 70 -0.45 -15.17 10.36
CA THR A 70 0.16 -16.49 10.40
C THR A 70 1.65 -16.43 10.10
N SER A 71 2.41 -17.30 10.76
CA SER A 71 3.81 -17.55 10.45
C SER A 71 3.95 -18.58 9.32
N HIS A 72 5.11 -18.63 8.67
CA HIS A 72 5.36 -19.60 7.60
C HIS A 72 5.18 -21.07 8.05
N ARG A 73 5.48 -21.37 9.32
CA ARG A 73 5.29 -22.72 9.88
C ARG A 73 3.81 -23.06 10.03
N GLU A 74 3.01 -22.08 10.47
CA GLU A 74 1.56 -22.21 10.61
C GLU A 74 0.91 -22.38 9.24
N ASP A 75 1.32 -21.59 8.25
CA ASP A 75 0.85 -21.73 6.86
C ASP A 75 1.14 -23.14 6.31
N CYS A 76 2.35 -23.65 6.51
CA CYS A 76 2.72 -25.01 6.13
C CYS A 76 1.88 -26.07 6.84
N HIS A 77 1.53 -25.84 8.11
CA HIS A 77 0.68 -26.73 8.89
C HIS A 77 -0.77 -26.70 8.38
N ILE A 78 -1.32 -25.52 8.14
CA ILE A 78 -2.66 -25.32 7.56
C ILE A 78 -2.78 -26.05 6.22
N VAL A 79 -1.80 -25.85 5.32
CA VAL A 79 -1.78 -26.51 4.01
C VAL A 79 -1.68 -28.03 4.14
N ARG A 80 -0.88 -28.53 5.10
CA ARG A 80 -0.77 -29.97 5.36
C ARG A 80 -2.09 -30.55 5.88
N ASN A 81 -2.70 -29.92 6.87
CA ASN A 81 -3.98 -30.37 7.43
C ASN A 81 -5.08 -30.35 6.38
N ALA A 82 -5.15 -29.30 5.56
CA ALA A 82 -6.12 -29.22 4.46
C ALA A 82 -5.96 -30.35 3.43
N ARG A 83 -4.75 -30.89 3.24
CA ARG A 83 -4.49 -32.04 2.36
C ARG A 83 -4.85 -33.38 3.01
N VAL A 84 -4.55 -33.54 4.30
CA VAL A 84 -4.78 -34.81 5.03
C VAL A 84 -6.25 -34.96 5.42
N GLN A 85 -6.90 -33.87 5.83
CA GLN A 85 -8.31 -33.83 6.24
C GLN A 85 -9.01 -32.63 5.57
N PRO A 86 -9.44 -32.77 4.31
CA PRO A 86 -10.05 -31.67 3.55
C PRO A 86 -11.36 -31.13 4.12
N THR A 87 -12.05 -31.93 4.94
CA THR A 87 -13.34 -31.59 5.57
C THR A 87 -13.18 -31.11 7.01
N ALA A 88 -11.95 -30.94 7.52
CA ALA A 88 -11.71 -30.45 8.86
C ALA A 88 -12.20 -28.99 9.00
N SER A 89 -12.82 -28.69 10.14
CA SER A 89 -13.28 -27.33 10.43
C SER A 89 -12.11 -26.39 10.72
N SER A 90 -12.29 -25.08 10.49
CA SER A 90 -11.28 -24.08 10.82
C SER A 90 -10.89 -24.12 12.31
N GLY A 91 -11.85 -24.36 13.21
CA GLY A 91 -11.57 -24.49 14.64
C GLY A 91 -10.71 -25.72 14.97
N THR A 92 -10.93 -26.84 14.28
CA THR A 92 -10.09 -28.04 14.41
C THR A 92 -8.68 -27.76 13.92
N VAL A 93 -8.53 -27.13 12.75
CA VAL A 93 -7.22 -26.76 12.20
C VAL A 93 -6.48 -25.80 13.13
N GLN A 94 -7.19 -24.85 13.73
CA GLN A 94 -6.63 -23.88 14.67
C GLN A 94 -6.21 -24.52 16.01
N ALA A 95 -6.96 -25.49 16.52
CA ALA A 95 -6.60 -26.22 17.74
C ALA A 95 -5.24 -26.94 17.61
N HIS A 96 -4.86 -27.34 16.39
CA HIS A 96 -3.57 -27.97 16.11
C HIS A 96 -2.39 -26.97 15.97
N ILE A 97 -2.65 -25.66 16.04
CA ILE A 97 -1.66 -24.60 15.73
C ILE A 97 -0.95 -23.98 16.98
N THR A 98 -1.39 -24.16 18.23
CA THR A 98 -0.85 -23.38 19.39
C THR A 98 0.01 -24.16 20.42
N PRO A 99 1.00 -23.54 21.14
CA PRO A 99 1.25 -22.09 21.33
C PRO A 99 2.71 -21.65 21.02
N SER A 100 2.94 -20.72 20.08
CA SER A 100 4.20 -19.94 20.07
C SER A 100 4.02 -18.47 20.50
N LEU A 101 2.83 -17.90 20.40
CA LEU A 101 2.48 -16.56 20.91
C LEU A 101 0.99 -16.58 21.29
N GLY A 102 0.64 -16.10 22.48
CA GLY A 102 -0.68 -16.20 23.09
C GLY A 102 -1.79 -15.34 22.45
N ALA A 103 -1.95 -15.38 21.13
CA ALA A 103 -3.09 -14.78 20.44
C ALA A 103 -3.72 -15.81 19.49
N PRO A 104 -5.00 -16.16 19.66
CA PRO A 104 -5.70 -17.02 18.70
C PRO A 104 -5.84 -16.30 17.35
N VAL A 105 -5.58 -17.02 16.26
CA VAL A 105 -5.91 -16.56 14.90
C VAL A 105 -7.42 -16.28 14.85
N SER A 106 -7.83 -15.04 14.60
CA SER A 106 -9.26 -14.68 14.61
C SER A 106 -10.03 -15.41 13.50
N SER A 107 -11.20 -15.93 13.86
CA SER A 107 -12.19 -16.57 12.97
C SER A 107 -12.68 -15.65 11.85
#